data_AF-A0A5E4MPP3-F1
#
_entry.id   AF-A0A5E4MPP3-F1
#
_cell.length_a   1.000
_cell.length_b   1.000
_cell.length_c   1.000
_cell.angle_alpha   90.00
_cell.angle_beta   90.00
_cell.angle_gamma   90.00
#
_symmetry.space_group_name_H-M   'P 1'
#
loop_
_entity.id
_entity.type
_entity.pdbx_description
1 polymer ?
#
loop_
_entity_poly.entity_id
_entity_poly.type
_entity_poly.pdbx_seq_one_letter_code
_entity_poly.pdbx_strand_id
1 'polypeptide(L)'
;MGIFGKSPSADPKEQVKQWTSTIRKESYKLDRQIRGIQREEEKVKRSMKEAAKKGNKDVCIILAKEILRSRKTINKLYTSKTHMNSIQMQMKNQLSILRMAGSLQKSTEVMQTMHNLIKVPEVAATMRDLSKEMMKVKYLCKNCFNLHDIIYCF
;
A
#
# COMPACT_ATOMS: atom_id res chain seq x y z
N MET A 1 -11.46 4.92 39.48
CA MET A 1 -12.79 4.52 38.98
C MET A 1 -13.33 5.65 38.11
N GLY A 2 -13.63 5.35 36.85
CA GLY A 2 -14.32 6.22 35.90
C GLY A 2 -15.25 5.35 35.08
N ILE A 3 -16.48 5.22 35.57
CA ILE A 3 -17.62 4.54 34.96
C ILE A 3 -18.02 5.32 33.72
N PHE A 4 -17.84 4.76 32.52
CA PHE A 4 -18.65 4.93 31.29
C PHE A 4 -17.89 4.27 30.12
N GLY A 5 -18.16 2.96 29.95
CA GLY A 5 -17.56 2.09 28.95
C GLY A 5 -18.10 2.33 27.53
N LYS A 6 -17.51 3.30 26.83
CA LYS A 6 -17.24 3.22 25.39
C LYS A 6 -15.82 3.72 25.21
N SER A 7 -14.89 2.85 24.80
CA SER A 7 -13.66 3.32 24.15
C SER A 7 -14.09 4.40 23.15
N PRO A 8 -13.53 5.63 23.18
CA PRO A 8 -13.88 6.63 22.19
C PRO A 8 -13.61 5.97 20.85
N SER A 9 -14.63 5.87 20.01
CA SER A 9 -14.44 5.59 18.60
C SER A 9 -13.32 6.52 18.14
N ALA A 10 -12.13 5.96 17.84
CA ALA A 10 -10.93 6.76 17.66
C ALA A 10 -11.22 7.95 16.73
N ASP A 11 -10.75 9.15 17.08
CA ASP A 11 -10.98 10.35 16.29
C ASP A 11 -10.64 10.04 14.81
N PRO A 12 -11.52 10.33 13.84
CA PRO A 12 -11.24 10.12 12.42
C PRO A 12 -9.86 10.66 12.00
N LYS A 13 -9.38 11.74 12.61
CA LYS A 13 -8.02 12.28 12.37
C LYS A 13 -6.93 11.33 12.86
N GLU A 14 -7.10 10.70 14.01
CA GLU A 14 -6.17 9.70 14.55
C GLU A 14 -6.17 8.42 13.72
N GLN A 15 -7.34 7.98 13.26
CA GLN A 15 -7.47 6.82 12.37
C GLN A 15 -6.73 7.04 11.05
N VAL A 16 -6.94 8.19 10.38
CA VAL A 16 -6.21 8.54 9.15
C VAL A 16 -4.70 8.62 9.37
N LYS A 17 -4.26 9.16 10.51
CA LYS A 17 -2.83 9.17 10.87
C LYS A 17 -2.29 7.76 11.06
N GLN A 18 -3.03 6.87 11.71
CA GLN A 18 -2.65 5.47 11.92
C GLN A 18 -2.55 4.71 10.60
N TRP A 19 -3.52 4.88 9.70
CA TRP A 19 -3.47 4.28 8.36
C TRP A 19 -2.29 4.79 7.55
N THR A 20 -2.06 6.11 7.56
CA THR A 20 -0.92 6.74 6.89
C THR A 20 0.41 6.20 7.42
N SER A 21 0.53 6.01 8.74
CA SER A 21 1.71 5.42 9.38
C SER A 21 1.92 3.97 8.96
N THR A 22 0.84 3.19 8.91
CA THR A 22 0.88 1.77 8.49
C THR A 22 1.30 1.64 7.03
N ILE A 23 0.69 2.39 6.12
CA ILE A 23 1.05 2.42 4.69
C ILE A 23 2.52 2.80 4.52
N ARG A 24 3.01 3.78 5.29
CA ARG A 24 4.42 4.19 5.24
C ARG A 24 5.37 3.09 5.71
N LYS A 25 5.02 2.34 6.76
CA LYS A 25 5.79 1.18 7.23
C LYS A 25 5.85 0.07 6.17
N GLU A 26 4.73 -0.24 5.53
CA GLU A 26 4.69 -1.23 4.44
C GLU A 26 5.51 -0.76 3.22
N SER A 27 5.49 0.54 2.91
CA SER A 27 6.34 1.12 1.85
C SER A 27 7.83 0.90 2.10
N TYR A 28 8.29 1.07 3.35
CA TYR A 28 9.69 0.78 3.70
C TYR A 28 10.04 -0.72 3.64
N LYS A 29 9.08 -1.62 3.89
CA LYS A 29 9.29 -3.06 3.70
C LYS A 29 9.53 -3.39 2.23
N LEU A 30 8.73 -2.81 1.32
CA LEU A 30 8.96 -2.98 -0.12
C LEU A 30 10.33 -2.43 -0.55
N ASP A 31 10.74 -1.26 -0.04
CA ASP A 31 12.07 -0.72 -0.33
C ASP A 31 13.21 -1.64 0.15
N ARG A 32 13.05 -2.27 1.31
CA ARG A 32 14.00 -3.26 1.80
C ARG A 32 14.04 -4.50 0.90
N GLN A 33 12.89 -4.98 0.43
CA GLN A 33 12.82 -6.11 -0.49
C GLN A 33 13.46 -5.80 -1.85
N ILE A 34 13.19 -4.62 -2.43
CA ILE A 34 13.80 -4.17 -3.69
C ILE A 34 15.33 -4.18 -3.54
N ARG A 35 15.87 -3.59 -2.47
CA ARG A 35 17.32 -3.60 -2.20
C ARG A 35 17.87 -5.00 -1.96
N GLY A 36 17.08 -5.89 -1.35
CA GLY A 36 17.41 -7.31 -1.19
C GLY A 36 17.62 -7.99 -2.54
N ILE A 37 16.62 -7.89 -3.43
CA ILE A 37 16.65 -8.52 -4.75
C ILE A 37 17.74 -7.92 -5.63
N GLN A 38 17.95 -6.60 -5.61
CA GLN A 38 19.02 -5.94 -6.38
C GLN A 38 20.41 -6.45 -5.98
N ARG A 39 20.65 -6.67 -4.68
CA ARG A 39 21.93 -7.24 -4.22
C ARG A 39 22.12 -8.67 -4.69
N GLU A 40 21.05 -9.46 -4.72
CA GLU A 40 21.10 -10.83 -5.22
C GLU A 40 21.29 -10.87 -6.74
N GLU A 41 20.62 -10.00 -7.50
CA GLU A 41 20.84 -9.83 -8.94
C GLU A 41 22.31 -9.52 -9.26
N GLU A 42 22.96 -8.67 -8.46
CA GLU A 42 24.37 -8.33 -8.66
C GLU A 42 25.31 -9.53 -8.39
N LYS A 43 24.98 -10.39 -7.42
CA LYS A 43 25.73 -11.65 -7.21
C LYS A 43 25.56 -12.59 -8.39
N VAL A 44 24.32 -12.80 -8.85
CA VAL A 44 24.00 -13.63 -10.02
C VAL A 44 24.74 -13.12 -11.26
N LYS A 45 24.83 -11.80 -11.44
CA LYS A 45 25.59 -11.17 -12.53
C LYS A 45 27.08 -11.47 -12.45
N ARG A 46 27.68 -11.48 -11.26
CA ARG A 46 29.10 -11.89 -11.06
C ARG A 46 29.29 -13.36 -11.40
N SER A 47 28.44 -14.24 -10.87
CA SER A 47 28.49 -15.68 -11.17
C SER A 47 28.30 -15.98 -12.67
N MET A 48 27.45 -15.21 -13.36
CA MET A 48 27.27 -15.33 -14.81
C MET A 48 28.53 -14.94 -15.58
N LYS A 49 29.24 -13.88 -15.17
CA LYS A 49 30.52 -13.49 -15.78
C LYS A 49 31.59 -14.56 -15.57
N GLU A 50 31.64 -15.17 -14.40
CA GLU A 50 32.57 -16.28 -14.10
C GLU A 50 32.24 -17.53 -14.91
N ALA A 51 30.97 -17.90 -15.01
CA ALA A 51 30.51 -19.03 -15.84
C ALA A 51 30.80 -18.80 -17.33
N ALA A 52 30.66 -17.55 -17.80
CA ALA A 52 30.98 -17.18 -19.18
C ALA A 52 32.48 -17.35 -19.49
N LYS A 53 33.37 -16.97 -18.56
CA LYS A 53 34.83 -17.21 -18.70
C LYS A 53 35.18 -18.69 -18.79
N LYS A 54 34.41 -19.56 -18.12
CA LYS A 54 34.59 -21.02 -18.14
C LYS A 54 33.99 -21.70 -19.39
N GLY A 55 33.28 -20.96 -20.26
CA GLY A 55 32.67 -21.51 -21.47
C GLY A 55 31.37 -22.29 -21.25
N ASN A 56 30.81 -22.30 -20.04
CA ASN A 56 29.61 -23.06 -19.69
C ASN A 56 28.33 -22.34 -20.14
N LYS A 57 27.94 -22.55 -21.40
CA LYS A 57 26.77 -21.88 -22.02
C LYS A 57 25.45 -22.19 -21.30
N ASP A 58 25.21 -23.43 -20.88
CA ASP A 58 23.95 -23.82 -20.24
C ASP A 58 23.74 -23.10 -18.89
N VAL A 59 24.82 -22.98 -18.11
CA VAL A 59 24.81 -22.25 -16.83
C VAL A 59 24.52 -20.76 -17.07
N CYS A 60 25.12 -20.16 -18.10
CA CYS A 60 24.84 -18.76 -18.46
C CYS A 60 23.37 -18.53 -18.85
N ILE A 61 22.74 -19.47 -19.57
CA ILE A 61 21.33 -19.37 -19.95
C ILE A 61 20.42 -19.42 -18.71
N ILE A 62 20.70 -20.32 -17.76
CA ILE A 62 19.93 -20.42 -16.51
C ILE A 62 20.06 -19.14 -15.69
N LEU A 63 21.30 -18.64 -15.50
CA LEU A 63 21.55 -17.41 -14.74
C LEU A 63 20.93 -16.17 -15.42
N ALA A 64 20.94 -16.11 -16.75
CA ALA A 64 20.30 -15.04 -17.49
C ALA A 64 18.77 -15.03 -17.29
N LYS A 65 18.12 -16.20 -17.31
CA LYS A 65 16.69 -16.32 -16.98
C LYS A 65 16.40 -15.85 -15.55
N GLU A 66 17.29 -16.12 -14.62
CA GLU A 66 17.14 -15.68 -13.22
C GLU A 66 17.25 -14.15 -13.06
N ILE A 67 18.15 -13.51 -13.81
CA ILE A 67 18.23 -12.03 -13.89
C ILE A 67 16.92 -11.45 -14.42
N LEU A 68 16.35 -12.02 -15.49
CA LEU A 68 15.08 -11.56 -16.05
C LEU A 68 13.93 -11.70 -15.05
N ARG A 69 13.87 -12.80 -14.29
CA ARG A 69 12.89 -13.00 -13.22
C ARG A 69 13.05 -11.98 -12.09
N SER A 70 14.29 -11.72 -11.67
CA SER A 70 14.62 -10.70 -10.66
C SER A 70 14.11 -9.32 -11.09
N ARG A 71 14.41 -8.91 -12.33
CA ARG A 71 13.94 -7.63 -12.89
C ARG A 71 12.42 -7.53 -12.97
N LYS A 72 11.73 -8.60 -13.41
CA LYS A 72 10.27 -8.64 -13.44
C LYS A 72 9.67 -8.47 -12.04
N THR A 73 10.31 -9.06 -11.03
CA THR A 73 9.88 -8.93 -9.63
C THR A 73 10.12 -7.53 -9.10
N ILE A 74 11.29 -6.93 -9.36
CA ILE A 74 11.59 -5.53 -9.02
C ILE A 74 10.57 -4.57 -9.64
N ASN A 75 10.22 -4.74 -10.92
CA ASN A 75 9.22 -3.90 -11.58
C ASN A 75 7.84 -4.00 -10.92
N LYS A 76 7.40 -5.21 -10.54
CA LYS A 76 6.15 -5.40 -9.79
C LYS A 76 6.18 -4.73 -8.41
N LEU A 77 7.32 -4.77 -7.72
CA LEU A 77 7.47 -4.10 -6.43
C LEU A 77 7.43 -2.57 -6.59
N TYR A 78 8.02 -2.03 -7.65
CA TYR A 78 7.93 -0.60 -7.96
C TYR A 78 6.50 -0.16 -8.28
N THR A 79 5.72 -0.91 -9.07
CA THR A 79 4.31 -0.59 -9.32
C THR A 79 3.49 -0.66 -8.03
N SER A 80 3.79 -1.62 -7.15
CA SER A 80 3.15 -1.70 -5.84
C SER A 80 3.45 -0.47 -4.96
N LYS A 81 4.70 0.02 -5.03
CA LYS A 81 5.12 1.24 -4.33
C LYS A 81 4.41 2.49 -4.87
N THR A 82 4.26 2.63 -6.18
CA THR A 82 3.55 3.78 -6.75
C THR A 82 2.09 3.81 -6.30
N HIS A 83 1.43 2.65 -6.24
CA HIS A 83 0.07 2.58 -5.71
C HIS A 83 0.00 2.95 -4.21
N MET A 84 0.96 2.52 -3.37
CA MET A 84 1.03 2.98 -1.97
C MET A 84 1.21 4.50 -1.84
N ASN A 85 2.05 5.10 -2.69
CA ASN A 85 2.26 6.55 -2.69
C ASN A 85 0.99 7.30 -3.09
N SER A 86 0.23 6.78 -4.06
CA SER A 86 -1.08 7.32 -4.45
C SER A 86 -2.06 7.29 -3.27
N ILE A 87 -2.18 6.15 -2.58
CA ILE A 87 -3.03 6.03 -1.39
C ILE A 87 -2.57 7.00 -0.29
N GLN A 88 -1.26 7.13 -0.06
CA GLN A 88 -0.72 8.06 0.92
C GLN A 88 -1.10 9.52 0.61
N MET A 89 -1.07 9.91 -0.67
CA MET A 89 -1.48 11.24 -1.11
C MET A 89 -2.98 11.46 -0.90
N GLN A 90 -3.80 10.47 -1.24
CA GLN A 90 -5.24 10.52 -1.02
C GLN A 90 -5.58 10.58 0.49
N MET A 91 -4.85 9.87 1.36
CA MET A 91 -5.03 9.97 2.81
C MET A 91 -4.68 11.36 3.35
N LYS A 92 -3.64 12.01 2.81
CA LYS A 92 -3.34 13.41 3.15
C LYS A 92 -4.47 14.34 2.71
N ASN A 93 -5.05 14.11 1.53
CA ASN A 93 -6.21 14.85 1.07
C ASN A 93 -7.41 14.65 2.01
N GLN A 94 -7.69 13.42 2.42
CA GLN A 94 -8.75 13.12 3.41
C GLN A 94 -8.53 13.83 4.75
N LEU A 95 -7.28 13.99 5.21
CA LEU A 95 -6.97 14.76 6.40
C LEU A 95 -7.28 16.26 6.23
N SER A 96 -7.03 16.82 5.05
CA SER A 96 -7.40 18.21 4.73
C SER A 96 -8.92 18.39 4.69
N ILE A 97 -9.64 17.46 4.05
CA ILE A 97 -11.11 17.45 4.03
C ILE A 97 -11.65 17.34 5.46
N LEU A 98 -11.09 16.46 6.30
CA LEU A 98 -11.45 16.35 7.72
C LEU A 98 -11.25 17.63 8.52
N ARG A 99 -10.23 18.44 8.19
CA ARG A 99 -9.99 19.73 8.85
C ARG A 99 -10.99 20.79 8.44
N MET A 100 -11.42 20.77 7.17
CA MET A 100 -12.34 21.76 6.61
C MET A 100 -13.81 21.41 6.85
N ALA A 101 -14.21 20.20 6.49
CA ALA A 101 -15.60 19.73 6.49
C ALA A 101 -15.97 18.92 7.73
N GLY A 102 -15.00 18.56 8.59
CA GLY A 102 -15.24 17.76 9.80
C GLY A 102 -15.64 16.31 9.54
N SER A 103 -15.68 15.87 8.28
CA SER A 103 -16.14 14.56 7.84
C SER A 103 -15.13 13.87 6.92
N LEU A 104 -15.16 12.53 6.90
CA LEU A 104 -14.39 11.73 5.95
C LEU A 104 -15.22 11.46 4.70
N GLN A 105 -14.66 11.75 3.53
CA GLN A 105 -15.32 11.50 2.26
C GLN A 105 -14.94 10.11 1.72
N LYS A 106 -15.90 9.41 1.11
CA LYS A 106 -15.62 8.14 0.42
C LYS A 106 -14.80 8.44 -0.84
N SER A 107 -13.56 7.97 -0.88
CA SER A 107 -12.75 8.02 -2.10
C SER A 107 -12.78 6.66 -2.81
N THR A 108 -13.40 6.63 -3.98
CA THR A 108 -13.42 5.46 -4.88
C THR A 108 -12.02 5.16 -5.41
N GLU A 109 -11.21 6.20 -5.63
CA GLU A 109 -9.82 6.10 -6.08
C GLU A 109 -8.93 5.39 -5.05
N VAL A 110 -9.11 5.68 -3.75
CA VAL A 110 -8.47 4.93 -2.65
C VAL A 110 -8.85 3.46 -2.72
N MET A 111 -10.14 3.15 -2.85
CA MET A 111 -10.60 1.77 -2.85
C MET A 111 -10.06 0.98 -4.06
N GLN A 112 -10.03 1.61 -5.24
CA GLN A 112 -9.52 0.98 -6.45
C GLN A 112 -8.01 0.73 -6.38
N THR A 113 -7.24 1.72 -5.92
CA THR A 113 -5.79 1.56 -5.72
C THR A 113 -5.52 0.49 -4.66
N MET A 114 -6.21 0.52 -3.53
CA MET A 114 -6.11 -0.50 -2.47
C MET A 114 -6.37 -1.91 -2.99
N HIS A 115 -7.39 -2.08 -3.85
CA HIS A 115 -7.71 -3.37 -4.46
C HIS A 115 -6.57 -3.93 -5.31
N ASN A 116 -5.84 -3.06 -6.03
CA ASN A 116 -4.68 -3.48 -6.80
C ASN A 116 -3.51 -3.93 -5.92
N LEU A 117 -3.32 -3.36 -4.72
CA LEU A 117 -2.29 -3.80 -3.78
C LEU A 117 -2.62 -5.14 -3.11
N ILE A 118 -3.89 -5.50 -2.94
CA ILE A 118 -4.28 -6.78 -2.32
C ILE A 118 -3.76 -7.98 -3.14
N LYS A 119 -3.46 -7.77 -4.43
CA LYS A 119 -2.88 -8.78 -5.33
C LYS A 119 -1.38 -9.02 -5.10
N VAL A 120 -0.73 -8.18 -4.30
CA VAL A 120 0.70 -8.23 -3.99
C VAL A 120 0.85 -8.96 -2.64
N PRO A 121 1.36 -10.20 -2.62
CA PRO A 121 1.31 -11.06 -1.43
C PRO A 121 2.01 -10.43 -0.21
N GLU A 122 3.04 -9.61 -0.44
CA GLU A 122 3.83 -8.95 0.60
C GLU A 122 3.02 -7.94 1.43
N VAL A 123 2.02 -7.30 0.83
CA VAL A 123 1.18 -6.26 1.47
C VAL A 123 -0.31 -6.65 1.52
N ALA A 124 -0.67 -7.83 1.02
CA ALA A 124 -2.06 -8.25 0.87
C ALA A 124 -2.83 -8.30 2.19
N ALA A 125 -2.22 -8.84 3.25
CA ALA A 125 -2.86 -8.97 4.56
C ALA A 125 -3.13 -7.59 5.18
N THR A 126 -2.10 -6.74 5.24
CA THR A 126 -2.20 -5.40 5.83
C THR A 126 -3.15 -4.51 5.07
N MET A 127 -3.15 -4.55 3.73
CA MET A 127 -4.06 -3.75 2.92
C MET A 127 -5.51 -4.23 3.00
N ARG A 128 -5.74 -5.53 3.16
CA ARG A 128 -7.08 -6.08 3.40
C ARG A 128 -7.66 -5.62 4.73
N ASP A 129 -6.85 -5.59 5.78
CA ASP A 129 -7.30 -5.15 7.10
C ASP A 129 -7.54 -3.64 7.14
N LEU A 130 -6.65 -2.84 6.54
CA LEU A 130 -6.87 -1.40 6.35
C LEU A 130 -8.14 -1.12 5.54
N SER A 131 -8.43 -1.90 4.50
CA SER A 131 -9.68 -1.75 3.72
C SER A 131 -10.92 -2.00 4.57
N LYS A 132 -10.90 -3.02 5.44
CA LYS A 132 -11.99 -3.29 6.38
C LYS A 132 -12.15 -2.15 7.39
N GLU A 133 -11.05 -1.62 7.92
CA GLU A 133 -11.09 -0.49 8.86
C GLU A 133 -11.67 0.76 8.21
N MET A 134 -11.21 1.12 7.00
CA MET A 134 -11.76 2.26 6.26
C MET A 134 -13.27 2.10 5.99
N MET A 135 -13.76 0.87 5.79
CA MET A 135 -15.18 0.62 5.61
C MET A 135 -15.98 0.81 6.91
N LYS A 136 -15.42 0.48 8.08
CA LYS A 136 -16.06 0.64 9.40
C LYS A 136 -16.19 2.11 9.82
N VAL A 137 -15.29 2.97 9.39
CA VAL A 137 -15.32 4.41 9.74
C VAL A 137 -16.52 5.16 9.11
N LYS A 138 -17.22 4.52 8.15
CA LYS A 138 -18.50 5.02 7.60
C LYS A 138 -19.57 5.34 8.64
N TYR A 139 -19.52 4.75 9.83
CA TYR A 139 -20.59 4.87 10.84
C TYR A 139 -20.37 5.97 11.88
N LEU A 140 -19.27 6.73 11.81
CA LEU A 140 -18.91 7.74 12.83
C LEU A 140 -19.15 9.19 12.39
N CYS A 141 -19.50 9.44 11.14
CA CYS A 141 -19.90 10.78 10.69
C CYS A 141 -21.37 11.05 11.05
N LYS A 142 -21.67 11.22 12.34
CA LYS A 142 -23.01 11.52 12.85
C LYS A 142 -23.45 12.99 12.71
N ASN A 143 -22.76 13.79 11.89
CA ASN A 143 -23.08 15.21 11.66
C ASN A 143 -23.11 15.64 10.18
N CYS A 144 -23.28 14.70 9.23
CA CYS A 144 -23.61 15.05 7.84
C CYS A 144 -24.95 14.41 7.43
N PHE A 145 -26.02 14.84 8.09
CA PHE A 145 -27.38 14.75 7.52
C PHE A 145 -27.86 16.18 7.28
N ASN A 146 -27.25 16.86 6.31
CA ASN A 146 -27.99 17.89 5.60
C ASN A 146 -28.81 17.14 4.56
N LEU A 147 -30.11 17.17 4.76
CA LEU A 147 -31.17 16.47 4.02
C LEU A 147 -31.27 16.87 2.54
N HIS A 148 -30.33 17.66 2.02
CA HIS A 148 -30.41 18.29 0.69
C HIS A 148 -29.68 17.50 -0.42
N ASP A 149 -28.77 16.56 -0.08
CA ASP A 149 -28.00 15.82 -1.08
C ASP A 149 -28.58 14.44 -1.45
N ILE A 150 -29.72 14.04 -0.86
CA ILE A 150 -30.38 12.76 -1.20
C ILE A 150 -31.08 12.84 -2.57
N ILE A 151 -31.32 14.04 -3.11
CA ILE A 151 -32.04 14.23 -4.38
C ILE A 151 -31.13 14.09 -5.61
N TYR A 152 -29.81 14.25 -5.49
CA TYR A 152 -28.89 14.26 -6.65
C TYR A 152 -28.05 12.98 -6.82
N CYS A 153 -28.55 11.82 -6.37
CA CYS A 153 -27.93 10.51 -6.60
C CYS A 153 -28.94 9.43 -7.00
N PHE A 154 -29.90 9.80 -7.86
CA PHE A 154 -30.55 8.86 -8.78
C PHE A 154 -30.14 9.22 -10.21
#